data_AF-A0A1V2PFJ7-F1
#
_entry.id   AF-A0A1V2PFJ7-F1
#
_cell.length_a   1.000
_cell.length_b   1.000
_cell.length_c   1.000
_cell.angle_alpha   90.00
_cell.angle_beta   90.00
_cell.angle_gamma   90.00
#
_symmetry.space_group_name_H-M   'P 1'
#
loop_
_entity.id
_entity.type
_entity.pdbx_description
1 polymer ?
#
loop_
_entity_poly.entity_id
_entity_poly.type
_entity_poly.pdbx_seq_one_letter_code
_entity_poly.pdbx_strand_id
1 'polypeptide(L)'
;MYGLLVDEIDAEREQHLAEQAAYQERIEALVREQAPRLFAAVVTKLDATVDCRVAGWGMEFDDGAYMVTPGASNHLVLTEAEHALNYIREAPGATKSIVWVAPAAPAADW
;
A
#
# COMPACT_ATOMS: atom_id res chain seq x y z
N MET A 1 -29.30 14.05 45.05
CA MET A 1 -29.57 12.79 44.33
C MET A 1 -29.63 12.97 42.79
N TYR A 2 -29.31 14.15 42.24
CA TYR A 2 -29.14 14.34 40.79
C TYR A 2 -27.65 14.42 40.38
N GLY A 3 -26.76 14.93 41.24
CA GLY A 3 -25.31 15.00 40.95
C GLY A 3 -24.66 13.63 40.76
N LEU A 4 -24.97 12.67 41.66
CA LEU A 4 -24.45 11.29 41.60
C LEU A 4 -24.81 10.55 40.29
N LEU A 5 -25.98 10.83 39.71
CA LEU A 5 -26.47 10.17 38.48
C LEU A 5 -25.85 10.80 37.22
N VAL A 6 -25.48 12.08 37.26
CA VAL A 6 -24.73 12.76 36.19
C VAL A 6 -23.27 12.32 36.20
N ASP A 7 -22.67 12.19 37.39
CA ASP A 7 -21.28 11.71 37.55
C ASP A 7 -21.11 10.28 37.01
N GLU A 8 -22.09 9.40 37.22
CA GLU A 8 -22.10 8.03 36.67
C GLU A 8 -22.22 8.03 35.12
N ILE A 9 -23.10 8.85 34.55
CA ILE A 9 -23.27 8.97 33.09
C ILE A 9 -22.03 9.54 32.41
N ASP A 10 -21.36 10.51 33.04
CA ASP A 10 -20.13 11.09 32.51
C ASP A 10 -18.96 10.10 32.60
N ALA A 11 -18.86 9.32 33.68
CA ALA A 11 -17.87 8.25 33.80
C ALA A 11 -18.09 7.12 32.77
N GLU A 12 -19.33 6.71 32.53
CA GLU A 12 -19.65 5.72 31.49
C GLU A 12 -19.32 6.23 30.09
N ARG A 13 -19.59 7.51 29.80
CA ARG A 13 -19.20 8.15 28.52
C ARG A 13 -17.69 8.23 28.36
N GLU A 14 -16.96 8.63 29.39
CA GLU A 14 -15.49 8.69 29.36
C GLU A 14 -14.88 7.31 29.14
N GLN A 15 -15.39 6.29 29.84
CA GLN A 15 -14.97 4.91 29.64
C GLN A 15 -15.24 4.44 28.21
N HIS A 16 -16.43 4.73 27.67
CA HIS A 16 -16.77 4.36 26.29
C HIS A 16 -15.86 5.03 25.25
N LEU A 17 -15.53 6.31 25.44
CA LEU A 17 -14.61 7.04 24.56
C LEU A 17 -13.18 6.47 24.64
N ALA A 18 -12.73 6.11 25.85
CA ALA A 18 -11.43 5.48 26.04
C ALA A 18 -11.35 4.09 25.37
N GLU A 19 -12.41 3.29 25.47
CA GLU A 19 -12.53 2.00 24.80
C GLU A 19 -12.53 2.16 23.27
N GLN A 20 -13.26 3.14 22.73
CA GLN A 20 -13.26 3.45 21.30
C GLN A 20 -11.87 3.89 20.80
N ALA A 21 -11.17 4.74 21.57
CA ALA A 21 -9.83 5.18 21.22
C ALA A 21 -8.83 4.01 21.21
N ALA A 22 -8.87 3.15 22.23
CA ALA A 22 -8.02 1.95 22.31
C ALA A 22 -8.33 0.95 21.19
N TYR A 23 -9.61 0.80 20.82
CA TYR A 23 -10.01 -0.02 19.69
C TYR A 23 -9.45 0.51 18.36
N GLN A 24 -9.57 1.82 18.13
CA GLN A 24 -9.07 2.49 16.94
C GLN A 24 -7.53 2.37 16.82
N GLU A 25 -6.81 2.60 17.93
CA GLU A 25 -5.35 2.44 17.97
C GLU A 25 -4.93 1.02 17.59
N ARG A 26 -5.67 0.01 18.07
CA ARG A 26 -5.40 -1.39 17.73
C ARG A 26 -5.61 -1.71 16.25
N ILE A 27 -6.64 -1.14 15.63
CA ILE A 27 -6.86 -1.28 14.18
C ILE A 27 -5.71 -0.63 13.42
N GLU A 28 -5.31 0.58 13.79
CA GLU A 28 -4.24 1.30 13.11
C GLU A 28 -2.90 0.59 13.20
N ALA A 29 -2.60 0.00 14.37
CA ALA A 29 -1.42 -0.83 14.56
C ALA A 29 -1.44 -2.05 13.63
N LEU A 30 -2.57 -2.76 13.56
CA LEU A 30 -2.73 -3.94 12.72
C LEU A 30 -2.58 -3.61 11.23
N VAL A 31 -3.20 -2.52 10.77
CA VAL A 31 -3.11 -2.06 9.37
C VAL A 31 -1.67 -1.68 9.03
N ARG A 32 -0.95 -1.01 9.93
CA ARG A 32 0.45 -0.64 9.73
C ARG A 32 1.37 -1.86 9.67
N GLU A 33 1.11 -2.85 10.51
CA GLU A 33 1.88 -4.10 10.56
C GLU A 33 1.70 -4.92 9.27
N GLN A 34 0.47 -4.97 8.73
CA GLN A 34 0.14 -5.76 7.54
C GLN A 34 0.15 -4.95 6.23
N ALA A 35 0.64 -3.71 6.27
CA ALA A 35 0.66 -2.86 5.09
C ALA A 35 1.64 -3.43 4.04
N PRO A 36 1.18 -3.71 2.80
CA PRO A 36 2.07 -4.22 1.78
C PRO A 36 3.08 -3.16 1.33
N ARG A 37 4.23 -3.61 0.82
CA ARG A 37 5.23 -2.75 0.20
C ARG A 37 4.81 -2.47 -1.24
N LEU A 38 4.72 -1.20 -1.62
CA LEU A 38 4.37 -0.81 -2.99
C LEU A 38 5.62 -0.77 -3.87
N PHE A 39 5.46 -1.20 -5.11
CA PHE A 39 6.52 -1.13 -6.11
C PHE A 39 6.01 -0.78 -7.51
N ALA A 40 6.90 -0.20 -8.31
CA ALA A 40 6.73 -0.06 -9.75
C ALA A 40 7.73 -0.97 -10.47
N ALA A 41 7.26 -1.71 -11.47
CA ALA A 41 8.15 -2.36 -12.41
C ALA A 41 8.45 -1.39 -13.55
N VAL A 42 9.72 -1.05 -13.73
CA VAL A 42 10.18 -0.04 -14.69
C VAL A 42 11.00 -0.70 -15.78
N VAL A 43 10.81 -0.26 -17.02
CA VAL A 43 11.68 -0.60 -18.14
C VAL A 43 12.43 0.67 -18.54
N THR A 44 13.75 0.58 -18.56
CA THR A 44 14.65 1.68 -18.93
C THR A 44 15.49 1.25 -20.13
N LYS A 45 15.72 2.16 -21.08
CA LYS A 45 16.68 1.99 -22.16
C LYS A 45 17.64 3.16 -22.14
N LEU A 46 18.94 2.85 -22.07
CA LEU A 46 19.99 3.85 -22.12
C LEU A 46 20.51 3.96 -23.56
N ASP A 47 20.13 5.03 -24.26
CA ASP A 47 20.71 5.39 -25.55
C ASP A 47 21.31 6.82 -25.52
N ALA A 48 20.98 7.69 -26.48
CA ALA A 48 21.36 9.11 -26.41
C ALA A 48 20.55 9.86 -25.34
N THR A 49 19.37 9.34 -24.99
CA THR A 49 18.50 9.81 -23.91
C THR A 49 18.06 8.62 -23.05
N VAL A 50 17.78 8.85 -21.77
CA VAL A 50 17.18 7.79 -20.94
C VAL A 50 15.68 7.74 -21.27
N ASP A 51 15.25 6.67 -21.95
CA ASP A 51 13.83 6.36 -22.10
C ASP A 51 13.42 5.44 -20.94
N CYS A 52 12.46 5.89 -20.12
CA CYS A 52 11.94 5.11 -19.00
C CYS A 52 10.41 5.08 -19.02
N ARG A 53 9.86 3.90 -18.74
CA ARG A 53 8.41 3.73 -18.59
C ARG A 53 8.07 2.81 -17.45
N VAL A 54 6.96 3.11 -16.76
CA VAL A 54 6.34 2.18 -15.82
C VAL A 54 5.61 1.11 -16.61
N ALA A 55 6.00 -0.15 -16.41
CA ALA A 55 5.39 -1.31 -17.04
C ALA A 55 4.28 -1.94 -16.19
N GLY A 56 4.21 -1.60 -14.90
CA GLY A 56 3.18 -2.06 -13.98
C GLY A 56 3.40 -1.51 -12.57
N TRP A 57 2.33 -1.55 -11.78
CA TRP A 57 2.33 -1.22 -10.36
C TRP A 57 1.95 -2.45 -9.57
N GLY A 58 2.59 -2.67 -8.43
CA GLY A 58 2.34 -3.84 -7.61
C GLY A 58 2.52 -3.60 -6.12
N MET A 59 2.12 -4.62 -5.38
CA MET A 59 2.14 -4.71 -3.92
C MET A 59 2.78 -6.04 -3.55
N GLU A 60 3.72 -6.01 -2.62
CA GLU A 60 4.30 -7.20 -2.01
C GLU A 60 3.80 -7.32 -0.57
N PHE A 61 3.26 -8.49 -0.27
CA PHE A 61 2.84 -8.98 1.03
C PHE A 61 3.91 -9.96 1.55
N ASP A 62 3.80 -10.35 2.83
CA ASP A 62 4.72 -11.31 3.44
C ASP A 62 4.72 -12.69 2.75
N ASP A 63 3.61 -13.05 2.08
CA ASP A 63 3.38 -14.37 1.48
C ASP A 63 3.23 -14.35 -0.05
N GLY A 64 3.39 -13.19 -0.69
CA GLY A 64 3.27 -13.09 -2.14
C GLY A 64 3.28 -11.65 -2.67
N ALA A 65 3.21 -11.52 -3.99
CA ALA A 65 3.14 -10.23 -4.65
C ALA A 65 2.03 -10.20 -5.70
N TYR A 66 1.49 -9.01 -5.93
CA TYR A 66 0.45 -8.76 -6.91
C TYR A 66 0.84 -7.56 -7.77
N MET A 67 0.71 -7.68 -9.10
CA MET A 67 0.99 -6.57 -10.02
C MET A 67 -0.12 -6.41 -11.05
N VAL A 68 -0.41 -5.16 -11.41
CA VAL A 68 -1.29 -4.78 -12.52
C VAL A 68 -0.51 -4.03 -13.59
N THR A 69 -0.77 -4.34 -14.86
CA THR A 69 -0.19 -3.60 -15.99
C THR A 69 -1.01 -2.36 -16.34
N PRO A 70 -0.40 -1.34 -16.98
CA PRO A 70 -1.13 -0.19 -17.51
C PRO A 70 -2.34 -0.62 -18.36
N GLY A 71 -3.47 0.04 -18.16
CA GLY A 71 -4.74 -0.30 -18.82
C GLY A 71 -5.49 -1.49 -18.19
N ALA A 72 -5.04 -1.99 -17.03
CA ALA A 72 -5.68 -3.06 -16.26
C ALA A 72 -5.95 -4.35 -17.07
N SER A 73 -5.17 -4.58 -18.12
CA SER A 73 -5.37 -5.71 -19.03
C SER A 73 -4.85 -7.03 -18.45
N ASN A 74 -3.82 -6.98 -17.61
CA ASN A 74 -3.25 -8.14 -16.95
C ASN A 74 -3.06 -7.92 -15.45
N HIS A 75 -3.39 -8.96 -14.70
CA HIS A 75 -3.20 -9.08 -13.26
C HIS A 75 -2.30 -10.28 -13.00
N LEU A 76 -1.18 -10.06 -12.30
CA LEU A 76 -0.22 -11.11 -11.98
C LEU A 76 -0.23 -11.38 -10.49
N VAL A 77 -0.45 -12.64 -10.12
CA VAL A 77 -0.21 -13.16 -8.77
C VAL A 77 1.13 -13.88 -8.80
N LEU A 78 2.03 -13.50 -7.90
CA LEU A 78 3.44 -13.86 -7.90
C LEU A 78 3.84 -14.27 -6.48
N THR A 79 4.93 -15.02 -6.36
CA THR A 79 5.50 -15.36 -5.05
C THR A 79 6.34 -14.22 -4.47
N GLU A 80 6.97 -13.40 -5.32
CA GLU A 80 7.85 -12.27 -4.95
C GLU A 80 7.72 -11.17 -6.02
N ALA A 81 7.99 -9.91 -5.67
CA ALA A 81 7.86 -8.78 -6.58
C ALA A 81 8.75 -8.90 -7.84
N GLU A 82 9.98 -9.41 -7.68
CA GLU A 82 10.99 -9.55 -8.74
C GLU A 82 10.52 -10.48 -9.86
N HIS A 83 9.66 -11.46 -9.55
CA HIS A 83 9.09 -12.36 -10.56
C HIS A 83 8.21 -11.62 -11.58
N ALA A 84 7.74 -10.41 -11.28
CA ALA A 84 7.00 -9.58 -12.22
C ALA A 84 7.82 -9.25 -13.48
N LEU A 85 9.15 -9.13 -13.35
CA LEU A 85 10.05 -8.75 -14.45
C LEU A 85 10.08 -9.80 -15.57
N ASN A 86 9.77 -11.06 -15.24
CA ASN A 86 9.70 -12.17 -16.20
C ASN A 86 8.52 -12.03 -17.17
N TYR A 87 7.46 -11.32 -16.78
CA TYR A 87 6.24 -11.15 -17.58
C TYR A 87 6.23 -9.84 -18.38
N ILE A 88 7.20 -8.96 -18.14
CA ILE A 88 7.32 -7.69 -18.84
C ILE A 88 8.12 -7.90 -20.12
N ARG A 89 7.58 -7.43 -21.26
CA ARG A 89 8.31 -7.44 -22.52
C ARG A 89 9.33 -6.30 -22.55
N GLU A 90 10.54 -6.60 -22.99
CA GLU A 90 11.61 -5.61 -23.23
C GLU A 90 12.06 -5.62 -24.68
N ALA A 91 12.50 -4.46 -25.15
CA ALA A 91 13.22 -4.34 -26.41
C ALA A 91 14.72 -4.67 -26.18
N PRO A 92 15.46 -5.09 -27.22
CA PRO A 92 16.89 -5.32 -27.11
C PRO A 92 17.63 -4.10 -26.53
N GLY A 93 18.47 -4.32 -25.53
CA GLY A 93 19.25 -3.27 -24.86
C GLY A 93 18.48 -2.48 -23.80
N ALA A 94 17.23 -2.83 -23.50
CA ALA A 94 16.53 -2.32 -22.32
C ALA A 94 16.87 -3.13 -21.07
N THR A 95 16.62 -2.55 -19.90
CA THR A 95 16.79 -3.13 -18.57
C THR A 95 15.47 -3.00 -17.81
N LYS A 96 15.09 -4.04 -17.07
CA LYS A 96 13.92 -4.02 -16.20
C LYS A 96 14.35 -4.01 -14.74
N SER A 97 13.65 -3.28 -13.90
CA SER A 97 13.93 -3.22 -12.47
C SER A 97 12.67 -2.98 -11.66
N ILE A 98 12.68 -3.41 -10.40
CA ILE A 98 11.69 -3.05 -9.39
C ILE A 98 12.15 -1.77 -8.69
N VAL A 99 11.25 -0.82 -8.52
CA VAL A 99 11.45 0.40 -7.74
C VAL A 99 10.43 0.42 -6.61
N TRP A 100 10.90 0.36 -5.37
CA TRP A 100 10.06 0.47 -4.18
C TRP A 100 9.62 1.91 -3.96
N VAL A 101 8.34 2.11 -3.66
CA VAL A 101 7.77 3.44 -3.44
C VAL A 101 7.03 3.51 -2.11
N ALA A 102 7.00 4.71 -1.52
CA ALA A 102 6.04 4.98 -0.46
C ALA A 102 4.63 5.14 -1.08
N PRO A 103 3.56 4.75 -0.36
CA PRO A 103 2.21 5.11 -0.75
C PRO A 103 2.09 6.62 -0.97
N ALA A 104 1.37 6.99 -2.03
CA ALA A 104 1.07 8.39 -2.29
C ALA A 104 0.35 8.96 -1.07
N ALA A 105 0.69 10.20 -0.70
CA ALA A 105 -0.10 10.93 0.28
C ALA A 105 -1.56 10.97 -0.19
N PRO A 106 -2.53 10.79 0.71
CA PRO A 106 -3.93 10.94 0.33
C PRO A 106 -4.11 12.31 -0.32
N ALA A 107 -4.72 12.34 -1.50
CA ALA A 107 -5.09 13.59 -2.12
C ALA A 107 -6.02 14.35 -1.15
N ALA A 108 -5.76 15.64 -0.96
CA ALA A 108 -6.55 16.49 -0.07
C ALA A 108 -7.88 16.89 -0.74
N ASP A 109 -8.55 15.92 -1.35
CA ASP A 109 -9.69 16.17 -2.22
C ASP A 109 -10.84 15.30 -1.69
N TRP A 110 -11.68 15.90 -0.84
CA TRP A 110 -13.00 15.40 -0.44
C TRP A 110 -14.08 16.28 -1.07
#